data_AF-A0A2S6U0E5-F1
#
_entry.id   AF-A0A2S6U0E5-F1
#
_cell.length_a   1.000
_cell.length_b   1.000
_cell.length_c   1.000
_cell.angle_alpha   90.00
_cell.angle_beta   90.00
_cell.angle_gamma   90.00
#
_symmetry.space_group_name_H-M   'P 1'
#
loop_
_entity.id
_entity.type
_entity.pdbx_description
1 polymer ?
#
loop_
_entity_poly.entity_id
_entity_poly.type
_entity_poly.pdbx_seq_one_letter_code
_entity_poly.pdbx_strand_id
1 'polypeptide(L)'
;MARDNIAGIGPGILKRLFLFPGMVIQWLMYMSVGNTKGYGMVRQQTRLARSPFMTYVYSLGVWFGVLILVLDQIGVLNGTIEN
;
A
#
# COMPACT_ATOMS: atom_id res chain seq x y z
N MET A 1 -16.39 13.67 -12.51
CA MET A 1 -15.63 12.89 -11.50
C MET A 1 -15.76 11.41 -11.86
N ALA A 2 -15.11 11.02 -12.96
CA ALA A 2 -15.18 9.68 -13.51
C ALA A 2 -14.52 8.70 -12.53
N ARG A 3 -15.16 7.55 -12.31
CA ARG A 3 -14.70 6.40 -11.50
C ARG A 3 -13.18 6.34 -11.38
N ASP A 4 -12.65 6.89 -10.28
CA ASP A 4 -11.25 6.74 -9.87
C ASP A 4 -11.06 5.30 -9.39
N ASN A 5 -11.05 4.36 -10.34
CA ASN A 5 -10.59 3.00 -10.09
C ASN A 5 -9.07 3.00 -10.22
N ILE A 6 -8.40 3.78 -9.37
CA ILE A 6 -6.95 4.00 -9.37
C ILE A 6 -6.19 2.67 -9.27
N ALA A 7 -6.80 1.66 -8.63
CA ALA A 7 -6.22 0.33 -8.48
C ALA A 7 -6.65 -0.69 -9.57
N GLY A 8 -7.52 -0.30 -10.52
CA GLY A 8 -8.00 -1.18 -11.59
C GLY A 8 -8.76 -2.43 -11.11
N ILE A 9 -9.43 -2.35 -9.95
CA ILE A 9 -9.99 -3.52 -9.28
C ILE A 9 -11.35 -3.87 -9.88
N GLY A 10 -11.46 -5.09 -10.42
CA GLY A 10 -12.75 -5.73 -10.71
C GLY A 10 -13.58 -5.97 -9.44
N PRO A 11 -14.83 -6.45 -9.52
CA PRO A 11 -15.78 -6.48 -8.39
C PRO A 11 -15.42 -7.44 -7.22
N GLY A 12 -14.21 -8.00 -7.15
CA GLY A 12 -13.82 -8.97 -6.12
C GLY A 12 -13.49 -8.34 -4.76
N ILE A 13 -14.23 -8.73 -3.71
CA ILE A 13 -14.02 -8.31 -2.31
C ILE A 13 -12.61 -8.65 -1.81
N LEU A 14 -12.10 -9.84 -2.16
CA LEU A 14 -10.77 -10.30 -1.70
C LEU A 14 -9.63 -9.41 -2.24
N LYS A 15 -9.71 -8.99 -3.52
CA LYS A 15 -8.73 -8.08 -4.11
C LYS A 15 -8.77 -6.70 -3.46
N ARG A 16 -9.96 -6.22 -3.07
CA ARG A 16 -10.12 -4.95 -2.35
C ARG A 16 -9.51 -5.01 -0.97
N LEU A 17 -9.76 -6.09 -0.22
CA LEU A 17 -9.19 -6.26 1.12
C LEU A 17 -7.66 -6.34 1.05
N PHE A 18 -7.13 -7.09 0.08
CA PHE A 18 -5.69 -7.16 -0.14
C PHE A 18 -5.12 -5.77 -0.41
N LEU A 19 -5.68 -5.02 -1.36
CA LEU A 19 -5.15 -3.71 -1.79
C LEU A 19 -5.47 -2.54 -0.86
N PHE A 20 -6.36 -2.74 0.11
CA PHE A 20 -6.80 -1.71 1.05
C PHE A 20 -5.65 -0.93 1.70
N PRO A 21 -4.64 -1.57 2.35
CA PRO A 21 -3.51 -0.85 2.92
C PRO A 21 -2.73 -0.03 1.88
N GLY A 22 -2.57 -0.55 0.65
CA GLY A 22 -1.91 0.18 -0.43
C GLY A 22 -2.68 1.42 -0.87
N MET A 23 -4.01 1.36 -0.89
CA MET A 23 -4.86 2.53 -1.19
C MET A 23 -4.78 3.60 -0.11
N VAL A 24 -4.74 3.19 1.16
CA VAL A 24 -4.59 4.13 2.30
C VAL A 24 -3.27 4.89 2.19
N ILE A 25 -2.18 4.19 1.85
CA ILE A 25 -0.87 4.81 1.65
C ILE A 25 -0.91 5.79 0.47
N GLN A 26 -1.51 5.42 -0.65
CA GLN A 26 -1.66 6.33 -1.80
C GLN A 26 -2.50 7.57 -1.48
N TRP A 27 -3.54 7.41 -0.68
CA TRP A 27 -4.35 8.52 -0.20
C TRP A 27 -3.54 9.46 0.70
N LEU A 28 -2.77 8.92 1.65
CA LEU A 28 -1.86 9.72 2.49
C LEU A 28 -0.79 10.44 1.67
N MET A 29 -0.19 9.76 0.69
CA MET A 29 0.75 10.36 -0.24
C MET A 29 0.10 11.51 -1.01
N TYR A 30 -1.12 11.32 -1.51
CA TYR A 30 -1.88 12.35 -2.22
C TYR A 30 -2.14 13.58 -1.33
N MET A 31 -2.54 13.37 -0.07
CA MET A 31 -2.75 14.45 0.90
C MET A 31 -1.44 15.19 1.22
N SER A 32 -0.32 14.48 1.27
CA SER A 32 0.99 15.07 1.52
C SER A 32 1.53 15.90 0.35
N VAL A 33 1.02 15.72 -0.88
CA VAL A 33 1.48 16.49 -2.06
C VAL A 33 1.30 18.00 -1.85
N GLY A 34 0.27 18.42 -1.12
CA GLY A 34 -0.01 19.83 -0.84
C GLY A 34 1.06 20.52 0.02
N ASN A 35 1.89 19.76 0.73
CA ASN A 35 2.95 20.28 1.59
C ASN A 35 4.34 20.31 0.89
N THR A 36 4.43 19.84 -0.36
CA THR A 36 5.71 19.68 -1.07
C THR A 36 6.09 20.97 -1.79
N LYS A 37 7.23 21.58 -1.43
CA LYS A 37 7.73 22.80 -2.09
C LYS A 37 8.35 22.45 -3.46
N GLY A 38 7.70 22.87 -4.55
CA GLY A 38 8.22 22.79 -5.92
C GLY A 38 7.29 22.04 -6.89
N TYR A 39 6.97 22.68 -8.02
CA TYR A 39 6.01 22.17 -9.00
C TYR A 39 6.41 20.82 -9.62
N GLY A 40 7.71 20.60 -9.84
CA GLY A 40 8.24 19.32 -10.35
C GLY A 40 7.99 18.16 -9.39
N MET A 41 8.18 18.40 -8.08
CA MET A 41 7.98 17.40 -7.03
C MET A 41 6.50 17.08 -6.83
N VAL A 42 5.63 18.10 -6.89
CA VAL A 42 4.17 17.93 -6.87
C VAL A 42 3.70 17.03 -8.01
N ARG A 43 4.21 17.26 -9.23
CA ARG A 43 3.86 16.45 -10.40
C ARG A 43 4.35 15.00 -10.27
N GLN A 44 5.56 14.79 -9.74
CA GLN A 44 6.11 13.45 -9.53
C GLN A 44 5.32 12.68 -8.45
N GLN A 45 5.05 13.30 -7.30
CA GLN A 45 4.27 12.66 -6.24
C GLN A 45 2.82 12.38 -6.67
N THR A 46 2.21 13.27 -7.44
CA THR A 46 0.87 13.04 -8.00
C THR A 46 0.85 11.84 -8.95
N ARG A 47 1.90 11.65 -9.77
CA ARG A 47 2.01 10.46 -10.65
C ARG A 47 2.16 9.17 -9.86
N LEU A 48 2.91 9.19 -8.76
CA LEU A 48 3.10 8.04 -7.88
C LEU A 48 1.81 7.69 -7.10
N ALA A 49 1.14 8.70 -6.55
CA ALA A 49 -0.12 8.53 -5.82
C ALA A 49 -1.26 8.00 -6.69
N ARG A 50 -1.21 8.23 -8.01
CA ARG A 50 -2.21 7.75 -8.98
C ARG A 50 -1.82 6.46 -9.72
N SER A 51 -0.70 5.83 -9.36
CA SER A 51 -0.21 4.64 -10.08
C SER A 51 -0.82 3.35 -9.53
N PRO A 52 -1.62 2.59 -10.30
CA PRO A 52 -2.15 1.29 -9.87
C PRO A 52 -1.04 0.32 -9.44
N PHE A 53 0.08 0.32 -10.16
CA PHE A 53 1.22 -0.53 -9.85
C PHE A 53 1.78 -0.24 -8.45
N MET A 54 1.88 1.04 -8.08
CA MET A 54 2.37 1.42 -6.75
C MET A 54 1.40 0.99 -5.64
N THR A 55 0.09 0.93 -5.89
CA THR A 55 -0.88 0.38 -4.94
C THR A 55 -0.54 -1.06 -4.55
N TYR A 56 -0.21 -1.90 -5.55
CA TYR A 56 0.19 -3.29 -5.31
C TYR A 56 1.51 -3.38 -4.55
N VAL A 57 2.49 -2.55 -4.89
CA VAL A 57 3.81 -2.53 -4.20
C VAL A 57 3.65 -2.14 -2.73
N TYR A 58 2.92 -1.08 -2.42
CA TYR A 58 2.67 -0.65 -1.04
C TYR A 58 1.87 -1.68 -0.27
N SER A 59 0.84 -2.24 -0.90
CA SER A 59 0.03 -3.32 -0.32
C SER A 59 0.89 -4.55 0.01
N LEU A 60 1.72 -5.01 -0.93
CA LEU A 60 2.64 -6.13 -0.72
C LEU A 60 3.63 -5.85 0.41
N GLY A 61 4.19 -4.65 0.48
CA GLY A 61 5.10 -4.27 1.57
C GLY A 61 4.43 -4.33 2.94
N VAL A 62 3.19 -3.86 3.06
CA VAL A 62 2.43 -3.94 4.32
C VAL A 62 2.14 -5.39 4.70
N TRP A 63 1.64 -6.20 3.76
CA TRP A 63 1.36 -7.61 4.03
C TRP A 63 2.61 -8.41 4.36
N PHE A 64 3.74 -8.11 3.70
CA PHE A 64 5.02 -8.72 4.01
C PHE A 64 5.50 -8.36 5.42
N GLY A 65 5.38 -7.08 5.81
CA GLY A 65 5.68 -6.65 7.18
C GLY A 65 4.79 -7.33 8.23
N VAL A 66 3.47 -7.42 7.97
CA VAL A 66 2.53 -8.15 8.84
C VAL A 66 2.91 -9.63 8.93
N LEU A 67 3.26 -10.26 7.82
CA LEU A 67 3.67 -11.67 7.80
C LEU A 67 4.92 -11.90 8.64
N ILE A 68 5.94 -11.04 8.53
CA ILE A 68 7.14 -11.12 9.38
C ILE A 68 6.77 -10.96 10.85
N LEU A 69 5.97 -9.94 11.20
CA LEU A 69 5.54 -9.72 12.59
C LEU A 69 4.75 -10.90 13.16
N VAL A 70 3.90 -11.53 12.36
CA VAL A 70 3.14 -12.72 12.75
C VAL A 70 4.08 -13.91 12.95
N LEU A 71 5.04 -14.13 12.06
CA LEU A 71 6.02 -15.21 12.19
C LEU A 71 6.95 -15.01 13.39
N ASP A 72 7.31 -13.76 13.69
CA ASP A 72 8.07 -13.39 14.89
C ASP A 72 7.26 -13.67 16.16
N GLN A 73 6.01 -13.21 16.20
CA GLN A 73 5.10 -13.37 17.34
C GLN A 73 4.79 -14.83 17.66
N ILE A 74 4.68 -15.68 16.64
CA ILE A 74 4.45 -17.13 16.81
C ILE A 74 5.76 -17.86 17.15
N GLY A 75 6.91 -17.17 17.13
CA GLY A 75 8.21 -17.74 17.50
C GLY A 75 8.89 -18.52 16.37
N VAL A 76 8.34 -18.50 15.15
CA VAL A 76 8.91 -19.17 13.98
C VAL A 76 10.27 -18.56 13.64
N LEU A 77 10.40 -17.23 13.70
CA LEU A 77 11.63 -16.53 13.33
C LEU A 77 12.72 -16.63 14.42
N ASN A 78 12.31 -16.77 15.68
CA ASN A 78 13.23 -16.89 16.82
C ASN A 78 13.55 -18.33 17.22
N GLY A 79 13.00 -19.32 16.50
CA GLY A 79 13.23 -20.74 16.75
C GLY A 79 12.64 -21.25 18.08
N THR A 80 11.68 -20.53 18.67
CA THR A 80 11.05 -20.90 19.95
C THR A 80 9.88 -21.86 19.82
N ILE A 81 9.53 -22.26 18.60
CA ILE A 81 8.64 -23.41 18.34
C ILE A 81 9.51 -24.67 18.40
N GLU A 82 9.87 -25.09 19.60
CA GLU A 82 10.17 -26.49 19.85
C GLU A 82 8.83 -27.22 20.00
N ASN A 83 8.58 -28.17 19.08
CA ASN A 83 7.45 -29.11 18.97
C ASN A 83 6.33 -29.05 20.03
#